data_AF-A0AAP6ZVS4-F1
#
_entry.id   AF-A0AAP6ZVS4-F1
#
_cell.length_a   1.000
_cell.length_b   1.000
_cell.length_c   1.000
_cell.angle_alpha   90.00
_cell.angle_beta   90.00
_cell.angle_gamma   90.00
#
_symmetry.space_group_name_H-M   'P 1'
#
loop_
_entity.id
_entity.type
_entity.pdbx_description
1 polymer ?
#
loop_
_entity_poly.entity_id
_entity_poly.type
_entity_poly.pdbx_seq_one_letter_code
_entity_poly.pdbx_strand_id
1 'polypeptide(L)'
;MPQAFSFESISSNGKALCLGETVILTREINPFISRLRQSGIKVTALHNHWLFTKPNLWYIHFEKNERPLVFAKEVKHALGVLTNKIVRPTIKN
;
A
#
# COMPACT_ATOMS: atom_id res chain seq x y z
N MET A 1 5.91 -7.28 -7.31
CA MET A 1 4.46 -7.06 -7.07
C MET A 1 4.13 -5.67 -7.57
N PRO A 2 2.99 -5.46 -8.25
CA PRO A 2 2.66 -4.13 -8.71
C PRO A 2 2.52 -3.19 -7.50
N GLN A 3 3.22 -2.08 -7.61
CA GLN A 3 3.18 -0.94 -6.70
C GLN A 3 3.07 0.27 -7.59
N ALA A 4 2.13 1.15 -7.28
CA ALA A 4 2.01 2.42 -7.98
C ALA A 4 1.91 3.56 -6.96
N PHE A 5 2.44 4.70 -7.36
CA PHE A 5 2.42 5.93 -6.59
C PHE A 5 2.08 7.08 -7.52
N SER A 6 1.18 7.94 -7.07
CA SER A 6 0.80 9.17 -7.78
C SER A 6 0.94 10.37 -6.84
N PHE A 7 1.28 11.51 -7.41
CA PHE A 7 1.41 12.79 -6.71
C PHE A 7 0.65 13.84 -7.49
N GLU A 8 -0.49 14.27 -6.95
CA GLU A 8 -1.44 15.10 -7.66
C GLU A 8 -1.61 16.46 -6.99
N SER A 9 -2.01 17.46 -7.78
CA SER A 9 -2.33 18.80 -7.30
C SER A 9 -1.24 19.40 -6.40
N ILE A 10 0.03 19.37 -6.85
CA ILE A 10 1.17 19.91 -6.11
C ILE A 10 0.92 21.40 -5.82
N SER A 11 0.88 21.74 -4.54
CA SER A 11 0.65 23.11 -4.08
C SER A 11 1.94 23.94 -4.05
N SER A 12 1.81 25.25 -3.91
CA SER A 12 2.95 26.18 -3.80
C SER A 12 3.86 25.91 -2.59
N ASN A 13 3.38 25.23 -1.54
CA ASN A 13 4.18 24.86 -0.38
C ASN A 13 4.85 23.47 -0.53
N GLY A 14 4.74 22.85 -1.71
CA GLY A 14 5.39 21.59 -2.07
C GLY A 14 4.68 20.33 -1.55
N LYS A 15 3.48 20.46 -0.97
CA LYS A 15 2.63 19.32 -0.63
C LYS A 15 1.82 18.87 -1.85
N ALA A 16 1.48 17.59 -1.89
CA ALA A 16 0.65 16.98 -2.92
C ALA A 16 -0.38 16.05 -2.27
N LEU A 17 -1.46 15.75 -3.00
CA LEU A 17 -2.23 14.55 -2.73
C LEU A 17 -1.36 13.35 -3.14
N CYS A 18 -0.77 12.68 -2.15
CA CYS A 18 0.06 11.50 -2.36
C CYS A 18 -0.82 10.26 -2.29
N LEU A 19 -0.77 9.43 -3.32
CA LEU A 19 -1.51 8.19 -3.43
C LEU A 19 -0.54 7.03 -3.53
N GLY A 20 -0.89 5.90 -2.92
CA GLY A 20 -0.15 4.66 -3.06
C GLY A 20 -1.06 3.45 -3.11
N GLU A 21 -0.65 2.47 -3.90
CA GLU A 21 -1.24 1.14 -3.89
C GLU A 21 -0.14 0.07 -3.79
N THR A 22 -0.48 -1.04 -3.14
CA THR A 22 0.36 -2.23 -3.19
C THR A 22 -0.47 -3.49 -3.07
N VAL A 23 0.08 -4.57 -3.62
CA VAL A 23 -0.43 -5.91 -3.37
C VAL A 23 0.08 -6.40 -2.01
N ILE A 24 -0.71 -7.19 -1.30
CA ILE A 24 -0.42 -7.60 0.07
C ILE A 24 -1.01 -8.98 0.38
N LEU A 25 -0.34 -9.77 1.23
CA LEU A 25 -0.86 -11.05 1.69
C LEU A 25 -1.79 -10.86 2.89
N THR A 26 -2.74 -11.77 3.09
CA THR A 26 -3.69 -11.70 4.21
C THR A 26 -3.01 -11.45 5.57
N ARG A 27 -1.88 -12.12 5.85
CA ARG A 27 -1.15 -11.97 7.12
C ARG A 27 -0.44 -10.62 7.29
N GLU A 28 -0.21 -9.89 6.20
CA GLU A 28 0.54 -8.64 6.17
C GLU A 28 -0.37 -7.42 6.33
N ILE A 29 -1.68 -7.57 6.11
CA ILE A 29 -2.68 -6.49 6.10
C ILE A 29 -2.61 -5.65 7.38
N ASN A 30 -2.81 -6.27 8.54
CA ASN A 30 -2.87 -5.52 9.79
C ASN A 30 -1.52 -4.86 10.15
N PRO A 31 -0.36 -5.55 10.08
CA PRO A 31 0.94 -4.91 10.27
C PRO A 31 1.16 -3.69 9.37
N PHE A 32 0.77 -3.77 8.10
CA PHE A 32 0.93 -2.68 7.14
C PHE A 32 0.02 -1.49 7.46
N ILE A 33 -1.28 -1.75 7.70
CA ILE A 33 -2.26 -0.73 8.10
C ILE A 33 -1.81 -0.02 9.38
N SER A 34 -1.30 -0.76 10.37
CA SER A 34 -0.80 -0.17 11.61
C SER A 34 0.34 0.82 11.36
N ARG A 35 1.32 0.50 10.51
CA ARG A 35 2.44 1.41 10.18
C ARG A 35 2.00 2.63 9.37
N LEU A 36 1.06 2.46 8.44
CA LEU A 36 0.47 3.58 7.71
C LEU A 36 -0.22 4.56 8.67
N ARG A 37 -1.06 4.04 9.57
CA ARG A 37 -1.80 4.86 10.54
C ARG A 37 -0.90 5.57 11.55
N GLN A 38 0.18 4.93 12.00
CA GLN A 38 1.21 5.58 12.83
C GLN A 38 1.85 6.79 12.14
N SER A 39 1.90 6.78 10.81
CA SER A 39 2.43 7.88 10.00
C SER A 39 1.33 8.86 9.55
N GLY A 40 0.10 8.74 10.07
CA GLY A 40 -1.04 9.55 9.65
C GLY A 40 -1.47 9.34 8.19
N ILE A 41 -1.10 8.21 7.57
CA ILE A 41 -1.53 7.84 6.22
C ILE A 41 -2.90 7.14 6.32
N LYS A 42 -3.87 7.63 5.55
CA LYS A 42 -5.23 7.10 5.52
C LYS A 42 -5.30 5.91 4.56
N VAL A 43 -5.84 4.79 5.02
CA VAL A 43 -6.20 3.66 4.15
C VAL A 43 -7.56 3.95 3.53
N THR A 44 -7.65 3.91 2.20
CA THR A 44 -8.85 4.29 1.45
C THR A 44 -9.62 3.06 0.95
N ALA A 45 -8.93 1.97 0.61
CA ALA A 45 -9.58 0.73 0.21
C ALA A 45 -8.72 -0.51 0.51
N LEU A 46 -9.39 -1.63 0.73
CA LEU A 46 -8.80 -2.97 0.78
C LEU A 46 -9.73 -3.92 0.03
N HIS A 47 -9.23 -4.56 -1.03
CA HIS A 47 -10.03 -5.45 -1.88
C HIS A 47 -9.16 -6.50 -2.56
N ASN A 48 -9.76 -7.38 -3.35
CA ASN A 48 -9.08 -8.44 -4.08
C ASN A 48 -9.66 -8.53 -5.50
N HIS A 49 -8.82 -8.73 -6.52
CA HIS A 49 -9.28 -8.89 -7.92
C HIS A 49 -9.41 -10.35 -8.35
N TRP A 50 -8.85 -11.32 -7.61
CA TRP A 50 -8.87 -12.74 -7.96
C TRP A 50 -9.62 -13.57 -6.93
N LEU A 51 -10.60 -14.33 -7.40
CA LEU A 51 -11.31 -15.30 -6.57
C LEU A 51 -10.49 -16.59 -6.42
N PHE A 52 -10.69 -17.27 -5.28
CA PHE A 52 -10.19 -18.63 -5.02
C PHE A 52 -8.66 -18.82 -5.15
N THR A 53 -7.85 -17.78 -4.95
CA THR A 53 -6.39 -17.90 -4.99
C THR A 53 -5.80 -18.48 -3.69
N LYS A 54 -4.65 -19.16 -3.75
CA LYS A 54 -3.86 -19.53 -2.58
C LYS A 54 -2.37 -19.23 -2.80
N PRO A 55 -1.72 -18.42 -1.94
CA PRO A 55 -2.35 -17.55 -0.93
C PRO A 55 -3.23 -16.47 -1.58
N ASN A 56 -4.19 -15.91 -0.83
CA ASN A 56 -4.94 -14.76 -1.30
C ASN A 56 -4.00 -13.56 -1.48
N LEU A 57 -4.10 -12.92 -2.64
CA LEU A 57 -3.56 -11.59 -2.86
C LEU A 57 -4.64 -10.56 -2.58
N TRP A 58 -4.26 -9.47 -1.93
CA TRP A 58 -5.11 -8.31 -1.68
C TRP A 58 -4.46 -7.07 -2.25
N TYR A 59 -5.24 -6.03 -2.44
CA TYR A 59 -4.86 -4.73 -2.95
C TYR A 59 -5.29 -3.72 -1.92
N ILE A 60 -4.34 -2.91 -1.47
CA ILE A 60 -4.58 -1.87 -0.49
C ILE A 60 -4.20 -0.51 -1.07
N HIS A 61 -5.10 0.45 -0.89
CA HIS A 61 -4.98 1.83 -1.36
C HIS A 61 -4.88 2.75 -0.16
N PHE A 62 -4.04 3.78 -0.27
CA PHE A 62 -3.81 4.72 0.80
C PHE A 62 -3.41 6.11 0.30
N GLU A 63 -3.72 7.13 1.09
CA GLU A 63 -3.52 8.53 0.72
C GLU A 63 -3.00 9.38 1.89
N LYS A 64 -2.29 10.46 1.55
CA LYS A 64 -1.91 11.53 2.49
C LYS A 64 -1.64 12.84 1.74
N ASN A 65 -2.13 13.96 2.28
CA ASN A 65 -1.75 15.29 1.81
C ASN A 65 -0.41 15.71 2.45
N GLU A 66 0.71 15.51 1.75
CA GLU A 66 2.04 15.78 2.29
C GLU A 66 3.07 16.01 1.18
N ARG A 67 4.27 16.48 1.54
CA ARG A 67 5.43 16.52 0.66
C ARG A 67 5.76 15.09 0.17
N PRO A 68 5.90 14.85 -1.15
CA PRO A 68 6.15 13.52 -1.72
C PRO A 68 7.30 12.74 -1.05
N LEU A 69 8.41 13.42 -0.71
CA LEU A 69 9.56 12.77 -0.06
C LEU A 69 9.29 12.32 1.38
N VAL A 70 8.42 13.03 2.11
CA VAL A 70 8.02 12.62 3.46
C VAL A 70 7.11 11.39 3.36
N PHE A 71 6.10 11.45 2.49
CA PHE A 71 5.24 10.32 2.18
C PHE A 71 6.04 9.08 1.76
N ALA A 72 7.00 9.23 0.84
CA ALA A 72 7.83 8.11 0.38
C ALA A 72 8.62 7.44 1.50
N LYS A 73 9.14 8.19 2.47
CA LYS A 73 9.87 7.65 3.63
C LYS A 73 8.93 6.88 4.56
N GLU A 74 7.76 7.43 4.84
CA GLU A 74 6.73 6.81 5.69
C GLU A 74 6.20 5.52 5.07
N VAL A 75 5.91 5.54 3.76
CA VAL A 75 5.48 4.36 3.00
C VAL A 75 6.58 3.32 2.94
N LYS A 76 7.84 3.69 2.72
CA LYS A 76 8.97 2.76 2.77
C LYS A 76 9.06 2.04 4.12
N HIS A 77 8.85 2.77 5.22
CA HIS A 77 8.80 2.16 6.55
C HIS A 77 7.62 1.18 6.68
N ALA A 78 6.44 1.53 6.18
CA ALA A 78 5.28 0.63 6.16
C ALA A 78 5.56 -0.64 5.34
N LEU A 79 6.09 -0.51 4.12
CA LEU A 79 6.43 -1.61 3.22
C LEU A 79 7.42 -2.61 3.84
N GLY A 80 8.21 -2.19 4.84
CA GLY A 80 9.13 -3.06 5.56
C GLY A 80 8.48 -4.23 6.34
N VAL A 81 7.15 -4.30 6.45
CA VAL A 81 6.44 -5.48 7.00
C VAL A 81 6.08 -6.52 5.95
N LEU A 82 6.19 -6.18 4.66
CA LEU A 82 5.83 -7.07 3.56
C LEU A 82 6.94 -8.09 3.31
N THR A 83 6.57 -9.29 2.85
CA THR A 83 7.56 -10.29 2.46
C THR A 83 8.34 -9.85 1.22
N ASN A 84 9.62 -10.21 1.18
CA ASN A 84 10.48 -10.12 -0.01
C ASN A 84 10.57 -11.44 -0.78
N LYS A 85 9.85 -12.48 -0.33
CA LYS A 85 9.83 -13.79 -1.00
C LYS A 85 8.96 -13.72 -2.25
N ILE A 86 9.35 -14.46 -3.28
CA ILE A 86 8.50 -14.65 -4.47
C ILE A 86 7.25 -15.43 -4.04
N VAL A 87 6.08 -14.87 -4.32
CA VAL A 87 4.78 -15.52 -4.10
C VAL A 87 4.14 -15.80 -5.45
N ARG A 88 3.68 -17.04 -5.64
CA ARG A 88 2.97 -17.48 -6.84
C ARG A 88 1.60 -18.01 -6.41
N PRO A 89 0.53 -17.20 -6.50
CA PRO A 89 -0.81 -17.66 -6.20
C PRO A 89 -1.27 -18.68 -7.25
N THR A 90 -1.95 -19.72 -6.82
CA THR A 90 -2.65 -20.67 -7.71
C THR A 90 -4.15 -20.56 -7.49
N ILE A 91 -4.95 -20.81 -8.53
CA ILE A 91 -6.40 -20.97 -8.39
C ILE A 91 -6.64 -22.33 -7.72
N LYS A 92 -7.50 -22.36 -6.70
CA LYS A 92 -8.02 -23.61 -6.16
C LYS A 92 -9.10 -24.14 -7.11
N ASN A 93 -8.88 -25.36 -7.60
CA ASN A 93 -9.94 -26.18 -8.19
C ASN A 93 -10.92 -26.62 -7.10
#